data_AF-A0A1V6JQM1-F1
#
_entry.id   AF-A0A1V6JQM1-F1
#
_cell.length_a   1.000
_cell.length_b   1.000
_cell.length_c   1.000
_cell.angle_alpha   90.00
_cell.angle_beta   90.00
_cell.angle_gamma   90.00
#
_symmetry.space_group_name_H-M   'P 1'
#
loop_
_entity.id
_entity.type
_entity.pdbx_description
1 polymer ?
#
loop_
_entity_poly.entity_id
_entity_poly.type
_entity_poly.pdbx_seq_one_letter_code
_entity_poly.pdbx_strand_id
1 'polypeptide(L)'
;MVEKKSFKSALIVNPGIEQPSSINRDALQRQRKHRKRTLSPEQYFEGIINGNIPILSQAITLVESSLPAHHELGQQVIEKCIPHAGNSLRIGITGVPGVGKSSFIEALGGTITSRGGKLAVLAIDPSSERSKGSILGDKTRMETLSSDPKAFIRPSPSAGSLGGVARKTREAIILCEAAGFDTIFIETVGVGQSETIVHSMVDFFLLLMLAGAGDELQGIKRGIMEMADMLAITKADGDNVHKANLAKAQYESALHLFPATESGWTPIVRTCSSLTKTGIDVIWEDMLSYMHFTKGNGYFQSRRLKQATFWMHQSILESLKEDFYGNPAVKTALKEAEKDVIAQKISSFAAARNVFNRYRNQ
;
A
#
# COMPACT_ATOMS: atom_id res chain seq x y z
N MET A 1 -73.52 43.98 25.24
CA MET A 1 -72.63 44.07 24.07
C MET A 1 -71.27 43.58 24.54
N VAL A 2 -70.74 42.42 24.13
CA VAL A 2 -70.41 41.98 22.77
C VAL A 2 -70.51 40.45 22.70
N GLU A 3 -71.20 39.92 21.69
CA GLU A 3 -71.27 38.49 21.36
C GLU A 3 -69.93 37.98 20.81
N LYS A 4 -69.39 36.88 21.37
CA LYS A 4 -68.31 36.12 20.71
C LYS A 4 -68.92 35.03 19.83
N LYS A 5 -68.90 35.25 18.52
CA LYS A 5 -69.24 34.26 17.49
C LYS A 5 -68.29 33.06 17.56
N SER A 6 -68.86 31.86 17.67
CA SER A 6 -68.16 30.58 17.51
C SER A 6 -67.87 30.36 16.02
N PHE A 7 -66.59 30.31 15.64
CA PHE A 7 -66.18 29.81 14.33
C PHE A 7 -66.05 28.28 14.41
N LYS A 8 -66.99 27.56 13.78
CA LYS A 8 -66.84 26.13 13.52
C LYS A 8 -65.75 25.93 12.47
N SER A 9 -64.59 25.43 12.90
CA SER A 9 -63.53 24.94 12.01
C SER A 9 -64.08 23.82 11.11
N ALA A 10 -63.98 23.99 9.79
CA ALA A 10 -64.35 23.00 8.78
C ALA A 10 -63.21 22.00 8.47
N LEU A 11 -62.17 21.95 9.30
CA LEU A 11 -61.00 21.08 9.10
C LEU A 11 -61.06 19.89 10.06
N ILE A 12 -61.31 18.70 9.50
CA ILE A 12 -61.12 17.42 10.17
C ILE A 12 -59.62 17.09 10.08
N VAL A 13 -58.89 17.26 11.18
CA VAL A 13 -57.49 16.84 11.28
C VAL A 13 -57.49 15.35 11.63
N ASN A 14 -57.16 14.51 10.66
CA ASN A 14 -56.93 13.09 10.92
C ASN A 14 -55.65 12.93 11.75
N PRO A 15 -55.62 12.00 12.72
CA PRO A 15 -54.39 11.68 13.45
C PRO A 15 -53.30 11.26 12.46
N GLY A 16 -52.12 11.86 12.59
CA GLY A 16 -50.97 11.56 11.75
C GLY A 16 -50.59 10.08 11.87
N ILE A 17 -50.27 9.46 10.73
CA ILE A 17 -49.82 8.08 10.67
C ILE A 17 -48.50 7.98 11.43
N GLU A 18 -48.38 7.02 12.37
CA GLU A 18 -47.13 6.76 13.07
C GLU A 18 -46.00 6.54 12.05
N GLN A 19 -44.91 7.29 12.20
CA GLN A 19 -43.78 7.14 11.30
C GLN A 19 -43.24 5.71 11.40
N PRO A 20 -43.18 4.96 10.28
CA PRO A 20 -42.64 3.62 10.32
C PRO A 20 -41.18 3.69 10.78
N SER A 21 -40.77 2.72 11.59
CA SER A 21 -39.41 2.68 12.11
C SER A 21 -38.40 2.79 10.97
N SER A 22 -37.44 3.70 11.09
CA SER A 22 -36.34 3.89 10.12
C SER A 22 -35.44 2.66 9.94
N ILE A 23 -35.66 1.62 10.75
CA ILE A 23 -34.89 0.40 10.81
C ILE A 23 -35.80 -0.77 10.39
N ASN A 24 -35.58 -1.31 9.19
CA ASN A 24 -36.24 -2.53 8.75
C ASN A 24 -35.68 -3.73 9.53
N ARG A 25 -36.47 -4.28 10.46
CA ARG A 25 -36.07 -5.40 11.32
C ARG A 25 -35.82 -6.71 10.56
N ASP A 26 -36.53 -6.94 9.46
CA ASP A 26 -36.32 -8.10 8.59
C ASP A 26 -35.01 -7.95 7.78
N ALA A 27 -34.69 -6.73 7.34
CA ALA A 27 -33.39 -6.45 6.73
C ALA A 27 -32.23 -6.65 7.71
N LEU A 28 -32.39 -6.27 8.98
CA LEU A 28 -31.42 -6.55 10.04
C LEU A 28 -31.28 -8.05 10.35
N GLN A 29 -32.39 -8.80 10.40
CA GLN A 29 -32.34 -10.25 10.61
C GLN A 29 -31.73 -10.98 9.40
N ARG A 30 -32.04 -10.55 8.17
CA ARG A 30 -31.38 -11.04 6.95
C ARG A 30 -29.90 -10.69 6.95
N GLN A 31 -29.50 -9.48 7.36
CA GLN A 31 -28.09 -9.11 7.57
C GLN A 31 -27.40 -9.93 8.65
N ARG A 32 -28.10 -10.30 9.73
CA ARG A 32 -27.55 -11.17 10.79
C ARG A 32 -27.39 -12.62 10.32
N LYS A 33 -28.33 -13.15 9.52
CA LYS A 33 -28.21 -14.47 8.87
C LYS A 33 -27.16 -14.48 7.75
N HIS A 34 -27.00 -13.37 7.02
CA HIS A 34 -25.96 -13.14 6.00
C HIS A 34 -24.65 -12.60 6.56
N ARG A 35 -24.54 -12.40 7.88
CA ARG A 35 -23.27 -12.05 8.53
C ARG A 35 -22.40 -13.28 8.32
N LYS A 36 -21.65 -13.25 7.21
CA LYS A 36 -20.95 -14.39 6.62
C LYS A 36 -20.29 -15.15 7.76
N ARG A 37 -20.60 -16.45 7.84
CA ARG A 37 -19.87 -17.40 8.67
C ARG A 37 -18.39 -17.15 8.39
N THR A 38 -17.64 -16.69 9.38
CA THR A 38 -16.21 -16.42 9.22
C THR A 38 -15.57 -17.68 8.67
N LEU A 39 -14.93 -17.58 7.50
CA LEU A 39 -14.30 -18.72 6.86
C LEU A 39 -13.21 -19.27 7.77
N SER A 40 -13.04 -20.60 7.77
CA SER A 40 -11.91 -21.21 8.47
C SER A 40 -10.59 -20.86 7.76
N PRO A 41 -9.43 -21.03 8.42
CA PRO A 41 -8.13 -20.85 7.78
C PRO A 41 -8.00 -21.68 6.49
N GLU A 42 -8.48 -22.92 6.49
CA GLU A 42 -8.49 -23.83 5.34
C GLU A 42 -9.34 -23.30 4.20
N GLN A 43 -10.55 -22.79 4.50
CA GLN A 43 -11.44 -22.23 3.47
C GLN A 43 -10.87 -20.98 2.82
N TYR A 44 -10.19 -20.12 3.60
CA TYR A 44 -9.44 -19.00 3.03
C TYR A 44 -8.32 -19.49 2.13
N PHE A 45 -7.48 -20.40 2.63
CA PHE A 45 -6.36 -20.97 1.89
C PHE A 45 -6.80 -21.61 0.57
N GLU A 46 -7.78 -22.50 0.59
CA GLU A 46 -8.32 -23.15 -0.61
C GLU A 46 -8.87 -22.15 -1.61
N GLY A 47 -9.56 -21.10 -1.15
CA GLY A 47 -10.04 -20.04 -2.02
C GLY A 47 -8.90 -19.27 -2.67
N ILE A 48 -7.86 -18.94 -1.91
CA ILE A 48 -6.68 -18.21 -2.39
C ILE A 48 -5.95 -19.02 -3.47
N ILE A 49 -5.55 -20.26 -3.19
CA ILE A 49 -4.78 -21.09 -4.14
C ILE A 49 -5.55 -21.39 -5.43
N ASN A 50 -6.88 -21.39 -5.37
CA ASN A 50 -7.74 -21.55 -6.54
C ASN A 50 -8.03 -20.22 -7.29
N GLY A 51 -7.39 -19.11 -6.89
CA GLY A 51 -7.51 -17.81 -7.55
C GLY A 51 -8.84 -17.10 -7.29
N ASN A 52 -9.55 -17.40 -6.21
CA ASN A 52 -10.82 -16.76 -5.87
C ASN A 52 -10.60 -15.32 -5.37
N ILE A 53 -10.73 -14.34 -6.27
CA ILE A 53 -10.51 -12.92 -5.98
C ILE A 53 -11.35 -12.39 -4.80
N PRO A 54 -12.66 -12.69 -4.67
CA PRO A 54 -13.43 -12.33 -3.48
C PRO A 54 -12.87 -12.86 -2.15
N ILE A 55 -12.31 -14.08 -2.14
CA ILE A 55 -11.70 -14.66 -0.95
C ILE A 55 -10.33 -14.02 -0.68
N LEU A 56 -9.51 -13.81 -1.71
CA LEU A 56 -8.24 -13.08 -1.60
C LEU A 56 -8.45 -11.69 -0.97
N SER A 57 -9.44 -10.92 -1.46
CA SER A 57 -9.76 -9.61 -0.92
C SER A 57 -10.23 -9.66 0.55
N GLN A 58 -10.99 -10.70 0.94
CA GLN A 58 -11.39 -10.91 2.33
C GLN A 58 -10.20 -11.28 3.22
N ALA A 59 -9.30 -12.13 2.74
CA ALA A 59 -8.08 -12.51 3.46
C ALA A 59 -7.15 -11.31 3.65
N ILE A 60 -6.98 -10.46 2.63
CA ILE A 60 -6.23 -9.20 2.75
C ILE A 60 -6.91 -8.28 3.78
N THR A 61 -8.23 -8.16 3.76
CA THR A 61 -8.97 -7.37 4.76
C THR A 61 -8.80 -7.92 6.19
N LEU A 62 -8.70 -9.23 6.33
CA LEU A 62 -8.48 -9.91 7.60
C LEU A 62 -7.10 -9.57 8.17
N VAL A 63 -6.02 -9.68 7.38
CA VAL A 63 -4.65 -9.35 7.83
C VAL A 63 -4.46 -7.85 8.07
N GLU A 64 -5.18 -7.00 7.35
CA GLU A 64 -5.15 -5.55 7.57
C GLU A 64 -5.91 -5.09 8.82
N SER A 65 -6.74 -5.97 9.40
CA SER A 65 -7.61 -5.63 10.52
C SER A 65 -6.83 -5.37 11.81
N SER A 66 -7.26 -4.38 12.59
CA SER A 66 -6.73 -4.10 13.94
C SER A 66 -7.47 -4.83 15.06
N LEU A 67 -8.44 -5.69 14.72
CA LEU A 67 -9.19 -6.46 15.71
C LEU A 67 -8.36 -7.67 16.17
N PRO A 68 -8.10 -7.82 17.49
CA PRO A 68 -7.27 -8.92 18.00
C PRO A 68 -7.74 -10.31 17.56
N ALA A 69 -9.06 -10.53 17.49
CA ALA A 69 -9.66 -11.79 17.04
C ALA A 69 -9.34 -12.15 15.57
N HIS A 70 -8.96 -11.18 14.74
CA HIS A 70 -8.57 -11.42 13.35
C HIS A 70 -7.08 -11.74 13.20
N HIS A 71 -6.24 -11.33 14.15
CA HIS A 71 -4.78 -11.47 14.03
C HIS A 71 -4.36 -12.94 13.96
N GLU A 72 -4.87 -13.77 14.88
CA GLU A 72 -4.53 -15.20 14.92
C GLU A 72 -5.01 -15.93 13.65
N LEU A 73 -6.26 -15.70 13.24
CA LEU A 73 -6.82 -16.27 12.02
C LEU A 73 -6.03 -15.83 10.78
N GLY A 74 -5.66 -14.55 10.69
CA GLY A 74 -4.86 -14.00 9.59
C GLY A 74 -3.48 -14.64 9.50
N GLN A 75 -2.80 -14.83 10.63
CA GLN A 75 -1.49 -15.49 10.67
C GLN A 75 -1.59 -16.95 10.22
N GLN A 76 -2.58 -17.71 10.67
CA GLN A 76 -2.79 -19.10 10.22
C GLN A 76 -3.02 -19.19 8.70
N VAL A 77 -3.74 -18.23 8.11
CA VAL A 77 -3.93 -18.15 6.65
C VAL A 77 -2.61 -17.84 5.95
N ILE A 78 -1.82 -16.88 6.45
CA ILE A 78 -0.51 -16.53 5.89
C ILE A 78 0.44 -17.73 5.92
N GLU A 79 0.56 -18.41 7.06
CA GLU A 79 1.42 -19.58 7.23
C GLU A 79 1.12 -20.69 6.21
N LYS A 80 -0.17 -20.96 5.97
CA LYS A 80 -0.59 -21.92 4.93
C LYS A 80 -0.25 -21.46 3.51
N CYS A 81 -0.23 -20.15 3.26
CA CYS A 81 0.08 -19.59 1.94
C CYS A 81 1.58 -19.49 1.64
N ILE A 82 2.45 -19.43 2.66
CA ILE A 82 3.91 -19.28 2.50
C ILE A 82 4.53 -20.28 1.51
N PRO A 83 4.22 -21.60 1.57
CA PRO A 83 4.77 -22.58 0.63
C PRO A 83 4.38 -22.37 -0.84
N HIS A 84 3.32 -21.59 -1.09
CA HIS A 84 2.80 -21.27 -2.41
C HIS A 84 3.20 -19.87 -2.90
N ALA A 85 3.97 -19.14 -2.09
CA ALA A 85 4.43 -17.79 -2.37
C ALA A 85 5.89 -17.78 -2.88
N GLY A 86 6.36 -16.60 -3.29
CA GLY A 86 7.73 -16.37 -3.77
C GLY A 86 7.95 -16.51 -5.27
N ASN A 87 6.97 -16.98 -6.04
CA ASN A 87 7.09 -17.14 -7.50
C ASN A 87 6.51 -15.94 -8.27
N SER A 88 6.92 -14.72 -7.91
CA SER A 88 6.53 -13.49 -8.62
C SER A 88 7.71 -12.55 -8.88
N LEU A 89 7.51 -11.54 -9.74
CA LEU A 89 8.34 -10.34 -9.84
C LEU A 89 7.69 -9.21 -9.01
N ARG A 90 8.40 -8.73 -7.97
CA ARG A 90 7.93 -7.64 -7.11
C ARG A 90 8.57 -6.33 -7.56
N ILE A 91 7.76 -5.35 -7.94
CA ILE A 91 8.22 -4.09 -8.52
C ILE A 91 7.72 -2.91 -7.68
N GLY A 92 8.65 -2.13 -7.13
CA GLY A 92 8.34 -0.86 -6.50
C GLY A 92 8.25 0.23 -7.55
N ILE A 93 7.17 1.01 -7.53
CA ILE A 93 6.99 2.14 -8.46
C ILE A 93 6.78 3.41 -7.63
N THR A 94 7.68 4.36 -7.80
CA THR A 94 7.63 5.65 -7.11
C THR A 94 7.76 6.82 -8.09
N GLY A 95 7.43 8.01 -7.64
CA GLY A 95 7.58 9.25 -8.38
C GLY A 95 6.76 10.37 -7.75
N VAL A 96 7.12 11.61 -8.09
CA VAL A 96 6.46 12.80 -7.55
C VAL A 96 4.97 12.84 -7.90
N PRO A 97 4.11 13.46 -7.07
CA PRO A 97 2.72 13.71 -7.43
C PRO A 97 2.58 14.35 -8.82
N GLY A 98 1.68 13.84 -9.65
CA GLY A 98 1.46 14.36 -11.01
C GLY A 98 2.42 13.84 -12.08
N VAL A 99 3.41 13.00 -11.74
CA VAL A 99 4.30 12.35 -12.72
C VAL A 99 3.56 11.47 -13.74
N GLY A 100 2.34 11.02 -13.42
CA GLY A 100 1.57 10.11 -14.29
C GLY A 100 1.68 8.64 -13.89
N LYS A 101 2.05 8.37 -12.63
CA LYS A 101 2.25 7.02 -12.10
C LYS A 101 1.07 6.08 -12.27
N SER A 102 -0.15 6.49 -11.92
CA SER A 102 -1.34 5.62 -12.07
C SER A 102 -1.63 5.32 -13.56
N SER A 103 -1.47 6.31 -14.44
CA SER A 103 -1.59 6.10 -15.90
C SER A 103 -0.49 5.17 -16.44
N PHE A 104 0.73 5.26 -15.89
CA PHE A 104 1.82 4.36 -16.23
C PHE A 104 1.55 2.93 -15.78
N ILE A 105 1.10 2.74 -14.54
CA ILE A 105 0.72 1.43 -14.00
C ILE A 105 -0.41 0.82 -14.82
N GLU A 106 -1.42 1.60 -15.19
CA GLU A 106 -2.51 1.12 -16.05
C GLU A 106 -2.01 0.68 -17.43
N ALA A 107 -1.19 1.50 -18.10
CA ALA A 107 -0.65 1.18 -19.41
C ALA A 107 0.26 -0.07 -19.38
N LEU A 108 1.20 -0.13 -18.43
CA LEU A 108 2.11 -1.26 -18.26
C LEU A 108 1.36 -2.52 -17.81
N GLY A 109 0.38 -2.38 -16.92
CA GLY A 109 -0.46 -3.48 -16.49
C GLY A 109 -1.24 -4.11 -17.64
N GLY A 110 -1.80 -3.30 -18.53
CA GLY A 110 -2.42 -3.81 -19.76
C GLY A 110 -1.44 -4.55 -20.67
N THR A 111 -0.20 -4.09 -20.79
CA THR A 111 0.86 -4.84 -21.50
C THR A 111 1.09 -6.21 -20.86
N ILE A 112 1.20 -6.29 -19.54
CA ILE A 112 1.44 -7.56 -18.81
C ILE A 112 0.28 -8.53 -19.00
N THR A 113 -0.96 -8.09 -18.78
CA THR A 113 -2.14 -8.97 -18.84
C THR A 113 -2.46 -9.43 -20.26
N SER A 114 -2.24 -8.56 -21.26
CA SER A 114 -2.39 -8.91 -22.68
C SER A 114 -1.41 -10.00 -23.14
N ARG A 115 -0.23 -10.08 -22.51
CA ARG A 115 0.79 -11.12 -22.75
C ARG A 115 0.59 -12.40 -21.94
N GLY A 116 -0.51 -12.49 -21.18
CA GLY A 116 -0.86 -13.69 -20.43
C GLY A 116 -0.60 -13.60 -18.93
N GLY A 117 0.16 -12.61 -18.45
CA GLY A 117 0.54 -12.46 -17.05
C GLY A 117 -0.63 -12.07 -16.13
N LYS A 118 -0.44 -12.28 -14.83
CA LYS A 118 -1.38 -11.88 -13.77
C LYS A 118 -0.75 -10.84 -12.87
N LEU A 119 -1.36 -9.65 -12.81
CA LEU A 119 -0.83 -8.50 -12.09
C LEU A 119 -1.63 -8.18 -10.82
N ALA A 120 -0.95 -8.07 -9.68
CA ALA A 120 -1.50 -7.42 -8.49
C ALA A 120 -0.88 -6.02 -8.32
N VAL A 121 -1.69 -5.01 -7.98
CA VAL A 121 -1.24 -3.65 -7.66
C VAL A 121 -1.63 -3.34 -6.22
N LEU A 122 -0.62 -3.08 -5.38
CA LEU A 122 -0.76 -2.76 -3.96
C LEU A 122 -0.27 -1.33 -3.71
N ALA A 123 -1.14 -0.45 -3.21
CA ALA A 123 -0.75 0.93 -2.89
C ALA A 123 -0.26 1.07 -1.43
N ILE A 124 0.77 1.89 -1.21
CA ILE A 124 1.26 2.28 0.12
C ILE A 124 1.13 3.79 0.29
N ASP A 125 0.25 4.21 1.20
CA ASP A 125 0.03 5.60 1.60
C ASP A 125 0.21 5.74 3.12
N PRO A 126 1.35 6.25 3.60
CA PRO A 126 1.56 6.53 5.02
C PRO A 126 0.60 7.58 5.59
N SER A 127 0.07 8.48 4.76
CA SER A 127 -0.86 9.53 5.19
C SER A 127 -2.26 8.99 5.52
N SER A 128 -2.52 7.72 5.19
CA SER A 128 -3.74 6.98 5.53
C SER A 128 -4.02 6.89 7.03
N GLU A 129 -3.03 7.17 7.89
CA GLU A 129 -3.22 7.35 9.34
C GLU A 129 -4.30 8.39 9.67
N ARG A 130 -4.43 9.47 8.88
CA ARG A 130 -5.43 10.53 9.09
C ARG A 130 -6.77 10.22 8.43
N SER A 131 -6.77 9.59 7.26
CA SER A 131 -7.99 9.34 6.46
C SER A 131 -8.71 8.03 6.82
N LYS A 132 -8.09 7.17 7.66
CA LYS A 132 -8.55 5.79 7.93
C LYS A 132 -8.65 4.95 6.65
N GLY A 133 -7.69 5.17 5.74
CA GLY A 133 -7.55 4.48 4.45
C GLY A 133 -8.54 4.91 3.37
N SER A 134 -8.29 4.41 2.15
CA SER A 134 -9.07 4.72 0.95
C SER A 134 -9.84 3.48 0.51
N ILE A 135 -11.18 3.54 0.56
CA ILE A 135 -12.02 2.41 0.10
C ILE A 135 -12.08 2.35 -1.43
N LEU A 136 -11.99 3.51 -2.12
CA LEU A 136 -12.28 3.65 -3.56
C LEU A 136 -11.24 4.44 -4.37
N GLY A 137 -10.43 5.28 -3.74
CA GLY A 137 -9.72 6.39 -4.41
C GLY A 137 -8.63 5.99 -5.40
N ASP A 138 -7.99 4.82 -5.21
CA ASP A 138 -6.96 4.33 -6.13
C ASP A 138 -7.56 3.50 -7.27
N LYS A 139 -8.69 2.83 -7.03
CA LYS A 139 -9.36 1.99 -8.05
C LYS A 139 -10.02 2.83 -9.14
N THR A 140 -10.46 4.06 -8.84
CA THR A 140 -11.03 4.99 -9.83
C THR A 140 -9.99 5.65 -10.74
N ARG A 141 -8.69 5.53 -10.44
CA ARG A 141 -7.61 6.13 -11.25
C ARG A 141 -7.06 5.19 -12.34
N MET A 142 -7.45 3.92 -12.30
CA MET A 142 -7.01 2.87 -13.21
C MET A 142 -8.25 2.14 -13.76
N GLU A 143 -9.07 2.88 -14.52
CA GLU A 143 -10.40 2.44 -14.97
C GLU A 143 -10.34 1.12 -15.75
N THR A 144 -9.47 1.03 -16.75
CA THR A 144 -9.37 -0.14 -17.63
C THR A 144 -8.78 -1.34 -16.90
N LEU A 145 -7.67 -1.15 -16.19
CA LEU A 145 -7.00 -2.22 -15.46
C LEU A 145 -7.88 -2.77 -14.32
N SER A 146 -8.71 -1.92 -13.69
CA SER A 146 -9.61 -2.34 -12.62
C SER A 146 -10.70 -3.34 -13.07
N SER A 147 -10.96 -3.42 -14.37
CA SER A 147 -11.94 -4.31 -14.99
C SER A 147 -11.31 -5.57 -15.60
N ASP A 148 -9.98 -5.65 -15.67
CA ASP A 148 -9.27 -6.79 -16.23
C ASP A 148 -9.31 -7.98 -15.24
N PRO A 149 -9.83 -9.16 -15.64
CA PRO A 149 -9.91 -10.32 -14.76
C PRO A 149 -8.54 -10.89 -14.36
N LYS A 150 -7.45 -10.52 -15.05
CA LYS A 150 -6.07 -10.89 -14.70
C LYS A 150 -5.37 -9.84 -13.83
N ALA A 151 -6.05 -8.74 -13.50
CA ALA A 151 -5.54 -7.71 -12.63
C ALA A 151 -6.29 -7.68 -11.29
N PHE A 152 -5.57 -7.41 -10.21
CA PHE A 152 -6.13 -7.18 -8.89
C PHE A 152 -5.54 -5.92 -8.27
N ILE A 153 -6.40 -4.95 -7.94
CA ILE A 153 -5.96 -3.67 -7.38
C ILE A 153 -6.45 -3.58 -5.93
N ARG A 154 -5.51 -3.43 -5.00
CA ARG A 154 -5.75 -3.21 -3.57
C ARG A 154 -5.28 -1.81 -3.16
N PRO A 155 -6.20 -0.91 -2.79
CA PRO A 155 -5.84 0.38 -2.19
C PRO A 155 -5.07 0.22 -0.90
N SER A 156 -4.42 1.29 -0.44
CA SER A 156 -3.59 1.23 0.76
C SER A 156 -4.37 0.85 2.03
N PRO A 157 -3.79 0.00 2.90
CA PRO A 157 -4.43 -0.38 4.16
C PRO A 157 -4.74 0.84 5.03
N SER A 158 -5.81 0.72 5.80
CA SER A 158 -6.25 1.77 6.73
C SER A 158 -5.50 1.66 8.05
N ALA A 159 -4.89 2.77 8.49
CA ALA A 159 -4.40 3.01 9.85
C ALA A 159 -3.22 2.12 10.35
N GLY A 160 -2.29 2.78 11.03
CA GLY A 160 -1.14 2.18 11.69
C GLY A 160 0.11 2.99 11.43
N SER A 161 1.14 2.78 12.26
CA SER A 161 2.47 3.34 12.01
C SER A 161 2.94 2.97 10.60
N LEU A 162 3.88 3.74 10.03
CA LEU A 162 4.54 3.39 8.78
C LEU A 162 5.03 1.91 8.76
N GLY A 163 5.46 1.37 9.91
CA GLY A 163 5.83 -0.03 10.09
C GLY A 163 4.64 -1.01 9.97
N GLY A 164 3.49 -0.67 10.56
CA GLY A 164 2.27 -1.47 10.46
C GLY A 164 1.73 -1.56 9.03
N VAL A 165 1.74 -0.45 8.27
CA VAL A 165 1.37 -0.44 6.84
C VAL A 165 2.28 -1.35 6.03
N ALA A 166 3.58 -1.33 6.32
CA ALA A 166 4.55 -2.13 5.62
C ALA A 166 4.39 -3.64 5.88
N ARG A 167 4.16 -4.03 7.15
CA ARG A 167 3.85 -5.43 7.52
C ARG A 167 2.63 -5.95 6.75
N LYS A 168 1.52 -5.22 6.80
CA LYS A 168 0.28 -5.58 6.11
C LYS A 168 0.47 -5.74 4.60
N THR A 169 1.28 -4.85 4.00
CA THR A 169 1.58 -4.94 2.56
C THR A 169 2.39 -6.19 2.22
N ARG A 170 3.33 -6.61 3.07
CA ARG A 170 4.07 -7.87 2.88
C ARG A 170 3.21 -9.11 3.02
N GLU A 171 2.31 -9.12 3.99
CA GLU A 171 1.34 -10.19 4.13
C GLU A 171 0.42 -10.25 2.89
N ALA A 172 -0.01 -9.09 2.37
CA ALA A 172 -0.77 -9.02 1.12
C ALA A 172 0.04 -9.52 -0.10
N ILE A 173 1.35 -9.22 -0.19
CA ILE A 173 2.24 -9.79 -1.22
C ILE A 173 2.17 -11.32 -1.18
N ILE A 174 2.32 -11.94 -0.01
CA ILE A 174 2.28 -13.40 0.14
C ILE A 174 0.94 -13.97 -0.35
N LEU A 175 -0.18 -13.35 0.03
CA LEU A 175 -1.52 -13.79 -0.37
C LEU A 175 -1.72 -13.68 -1.89
N CYS A 176 -1.23 -12.60 -2.51
CA CYS A 176 -1.29 -12.43 -3.97
C CYS A 176 -0.43 -13.47 -4.69
N GLU A 177 0.79 -13.73 -4.23
CA GLU A 177 1.66 -14.76 -4.81
C GLU A 177 0.99 -16.14 -4.72
N ALA A 178 0.44 -16.49 -3.56
CA ALA A 178 -0.28 -17.75 -3.36
C ALA A 178 -1.55 -17.87 -4.23
N ALA A 179 -2.18 -16.74 -4.60
CA ALA A 179 -3.29 -16.70 -5.55
C ALA A 179 -2.86 -16.83 -7.02
N GLY A 180 -1.56 -16.96 -7.28
CA GLY A 180 -1.00 -17.15 -8.61
C GLY A 180 -0.76 -15.86 -9.38
N PHE A 181 -0.67 -14.70 -8.70
CA PHE A 181 -0.17 -13.48 -9.33
C PHE A 181 1.34 -13.58 -9.55
N ASP A 182 1.78 -13.49 -10.80
CA ASP A 182 3.19 -13.60 -11.19
C ASP A 182 3.94 -12.26 -11.15
N THR A 183 3.20 -11.15 -11.10
CA THR A 183 3.77 -9.81 -11.02
C THR A 183 3.03 -9.01 -9.96
N ILE A 184 3.76 -8.32 -9.10
CA ILE A 184 3.20 -7.51 -8.02
C ILE A 184 3.82 -6.12 -8.07
N PHE A 185 3.00 -5.11 -8.33
CA PHE A 185 3.38 -3.72 -8.22
C PHE A 185 3.08 -3.20 -6.83
N ILE A 186 4.06 -2.50 -6.26
CA ILE A 186 3.94 -1.79 -4.99
C ILE A 186 4.13 -0.30 -5.29
N GLU A 187 3.04 0.45 -5.27
CA GLU A 187 3.01 1.87 -5.58
C GLU A 187 3.17 2.71 -4.30
N THR A 188 4.05 3.71 -4.31
CA THR A 188 4.07 4.74 -3.25
C THR A 188 3.06 5.84 -3.54
N VAL A 189 2.31 6.29 -2.53
CA VAL A 189 1.43 7.45 -2.65
C VAL A 189 2.13 8.66 -2.03
N GLY A 190 2.74 9.50 -2.87
CA GLY A 190 3.18 10.85 -2.48
C GLY A 190 4.61 10.98 -1.93
N VAL A 191 4.84 12.09 -1.21
CA VAL A 191 6.14 12.51 -0.67
C VAL A 191 6.36 11.96 0.75
N GLY A 192 7.39 11.14 0.98
CA GLY A 192 7.57 10.49 2.28
C GLY A 192 8.90 9.76 2.53
N GLN A 193 8.84 8.79 3.45
CA GLN A 193 9.85 7.76 3.75
C GLN A 193 9.37 6.37 3.27
N SER A 194 8.28 6.32 2.51
CA SER A 194 7.69 5.09 1.97
C SER A 194 8.59 4.40 0.94
N GLU A 195 9.45 5.16 0.27
CA GLU A 195 10.32 4.71 -0.80
C GLU A 195 11.32 3.66 -0.29
N THR A 196 11.97 3.92 0.84
CA THR A 196 12.91 2.97 1.46
C THR A 196 12.20 1.69 1.91
N ILE A 197 10.97 1.81 2.39
CA ILE A 197 10.16 0.66 2.80
C ILE A 197 9.76 -0.18 1.60
N VAL A 198 9.24 0.44 0.54
CA VAL A 198 8.93 -0.26 -0.71
C VAL A 198 10.18 -0.93 -1.26
N HIS A 199 11.31 -0.23 -1.33
CA HIS A 199 12.58 -0.78 -1.79
C HIS A 199 13.01 -2.04 -0.99
N SER A 200 12.71 -2.09 0.31
CA SER A 200 13.02 -3.22 1.18
C SER A 200 12.10 -4.45 1.03
N MET A 201 11.10 -4.40 0.15
CA MET A 201 10.17 -5.52 -0.09
C MET A 201 9.99 -5.89 -1.57
N VAL A 202 10.75 -5.26 -2.47
CA VAL A 202 10.66 -5.48 -3.92
C VAL A 202 11.99 -5.97 -4.50
N ASP A 203 11.92 -6.57 -5.68
CA ASP A 203 13.08 -7.07 -6.42
C ASP A 203 13.66 -6.00 -7.35
N PHE A 204 12.78 -5.14 -7.89
CA PHE A 204 13.10 -4.06 -8.81
C PHE A 204 12.44 -2.76 -8.36
N PHE A 205 13.15 -1.65 -8.41
CA PHE A 205 12.64 -0.34 -8.02
C PHE A 205 12.69 0.66 -9.19
N LEU A 206 11.52 1.03 -9.70
CA LEU A 206 11.33 1.99 -10.78
C LEU A 206 11.03 3.39 -10.25
N LEU A 207 11.83 4.36 -10.68
CA LEU A 207 11.60 5.78 -10.42
C LEU A 207 11.01 6.47 -11.66
N LEU A 208 9.79 6.99 -11.54
CA LEU A 208 9.15 7.80 -12.57
C LEU A 208 9.51 9.28 -12.41
N MET A 209 9.75 9.93 -13.54
CA MET A 209 10.29 11.28 -13.63
C MET A 209 9.55 12.13 -14.66
N LEU A 210 9.56 13.46 -14.51
CA LEU A 210 9.06 14.42 -15.52
C LEU A 210 10.22 15.08 -16.27
N ALA A 211 9.97 15.46 -17.51
CA ALA A 211 10.88 16.30 -18.30
C ALA A 211 10.83 17.77 -17.84
N GLY A 212 11.96 18.46 -17.86
CA GLY A 212 12.01 19.92 -17.61
C GLY A 212 12.01 20.33 -16.14
N ALA A 213 12.09 19.37 -15.22
CA ALA A 213 12.24 19.62 -13.80
C ALA A 213 13.71 19.86 -13.41
N GLY A 214 14.35 20.84 -14.05
CA GLY A 214 15.80 21.09 -13.93
C GLY A 214 16.30 21.35 -12.50
N ASP A 215 15.42 21.81 -11.59
CA ASP A 215 15.69 21.97 -10.15
C ASP A 215 15.27 20.75 -9.30
N GLU A 216 14.55 19.75 -9.85
CA GLU A 216 14.13 18.56 -9.10
C GLU A 216 15.26 17.57 -8.83
N LEU A 217 16.45 17.76 -9.42
CA LEU A 217 17.64 17.02 -8.95
C LEU A 217 17.97 17.38 -7.49
N GLN A 218 17.56 18.56 -7.01
CA GLN A 218 17.56 18.91 -5.57
C GLN A 218 16.31 18.40 -4.83
N GLY A 219 15.17 18.25 -5.50
CA GLY A 219 13.91 17.78 -4.92
C GLY A 219 13.85 16.26 -4.72
N ILE A 220 14.55 15.51 -5.58
CA ILE A 220 14.75 14.08 -5.42
C ILE A 220 15.91 13.89 -4.48
N LYS A 221 15.57 13.46 -3.26
CA LYS A 221 16.56 13.08 -2.26
C LYS A 221 17.55 12.13 -2.93
N ARG A 222 18.84 12.46 -2.89
CA ARG A 222 19.95 11.65 -3.39
C ARG A 222 19.76 10.14 -3.11
N GLY A 223 19.23 9.79 -1.93
CA GLY A 223 18.94 8.41 -1.57
C GLY A 223 17.90 7.67 -2.43
N ILE A 224 16.92 8.35 -3.05
CA ILE A 224 15.92 7.70 -3.91
C ILE A 224 16.52 7.29 -5.26
N MET A 225 17.38 8.14 -5.84
CA MET A 225 18.08 7.78 -7.09
C MET A 225 19.03 6.60 -6.88
N GLU A 226 19.72 6.54 -5.74
CA GLU A 226 20.62 5.44 -5.38
C GLU A 226 19.88 4.09 -5.21
N MET A 227 18.57 4.12 -4.93
CA MET A 227 17.72 2.93 -4.82
C MET A 227 17.13 2.47 -6.17
N ALA A 228 17.20 3.28 -7.23
CA ALA A 228 16.51 3.00 -8.48
C ALA A 228 17.30 2.03 -9.36
N ASP A 229 16.68 0.89 -9.70
CA ASP A 229 17.21 -0.04 -10.69
C ASP A 229 16.98 0.47 -12.13
N MET A 230 16.02 1.38 -12.30
CA MET A 230 15.69 2.05 -13.57
C MET A 230 14.94 3.37 -13.35
N LEU A 231 15.10 4.29 -14.28
CA LEU A 231 14.34 5.54 -14.35
C LEU A 231 13.50 5.59 -15.63
N ALA A 232 12.28 6.11 -15.54
CA ALA A 232 11.45 6.40 -16.70
C ALA A 232 10.98 7.86 -16.70
N ILE A 233 11.41 8.61 -17.71
CA ILE A 233 10.94 9.97 -17.98
C ILE A 233 9.60 9.88 -18.70
N THR A 234 8.54 10.11 -17.94
CA THR A 234 7.14 10.03 -18.37
C THR A 234 6.72 11.27 -19.16
N LYS A 235 5.52 11.20 -19.77
CA LYS A 235 4.91 12.26 -20.59
C LYS A 235 5.79 12.69 -21.78
N ALA A 236 6.54 11.76 -22.35
CA ALA A 236 7.32 11.97 -23.56
C ALA A 236 6.42 11.91 -24.81
N ASP A 237 5.50 12.86 -24.92
CA ASP A 237 4.52 12.99 -26.00
C ASP A 237 4.42 14.45 -26.49
N GLY A 238 3.96 14.63 -27.74
CA GLY A 238 3.84 15.93 -28.38
C GLY A 238 5.13 16.76 -28.32
N ASP A 239 5.00 18.02 -27.93
CA ASP A 239 6.13 18.96 -27.82
C ASP A 239 7.11 18.62 -26.67
N ASN A 240 6.75 17.66 -25.80
CA ASN A 240 7.57 17.30 -24.65
C ASN A 240 8.62 16.23 -24.96
N VAL A 241 8.55 15.57 -26.13
CA VAL A 241 9.49 14.51 -26.54
C VAL A 241 10.94 15.01 -26.48
N HIS A 242 11.21 16.21 -27.00
CA HIS A 242 12.57 16.77 -27.01
C HIS A 242 13.10 17.01 -25.59
N LYS A 243 12.28 17.59 -24.71
CA LYS A 243 12.63 17.83 -23.30
C LYS A 243 12.86 16.53 -22.54
N ALA A 244 12.05 15.50 -22.80
CA ALA A 244 12.19 14.20 -22.17
C ALA A 244 13.50 13.50 -22.58
N ASN A 245 13.89 13.60 -23.85
CA ASN A 245 15.17 13.06 -24.33
C ASN A 245 16.37 13.81 -23.75
N LEU A 246 16.28 15.13 -23.59
CA LEU A 246 17.33 15.90 -22.91
C LEU A 246 17.47 15.48 -21.44
N ALA A 247 16.35 15.36 -20.72
CA ALA A 247 16.34 14.89 -19.34
C ALA A 247 16.91 13.46 -19.22
N LYS A 248 16.54 12.56 -20.14
CA LYS A 248 17.11 11.20 -20.21
C LYS A 248 18.64 11.25 -20.26
N ALA A 249 19.22 12.02 -21.19
CA ALA A 249 20.68 12.12 -21.35
C ALA A 249 21.37 12.69 -20.09
N GLN A 250 20.73 13.65 -19.42
CA GLN A 250 21.23 14.22 -18.16
C GLN A 250 21.26 13.16 -17.05
N TYR A 251 20.18 12.39 -16.88
CA TYR A 251 20.12 11.34 -15.87
C TYR A 251 21.04 10.16 -16.17
N GLU A 252 21.17 9.75 -17.43
CA GLU A 252 22.16 8.72 -17.84
C GLU A 252 23.58 9.17 -17.46
N SER A 253 23.93 10.43 -17.74
CA SER A 253 25.23 10.99 -17.37
C SER A 253 25.44 11.04 -15.85
N ALA A 254 24.41 11.43 -15.09
CA ALA A 254 24.49 11.49 -13.63
C ALA A 254 24.61 10.09 -12.99
N LEU A 255 23.91 9.08 -13.52
CA LEU A 255 23.94 7.71 -13.00
C LEU A 255 25.34 7.09 -13.07
N HIS A 256 26.14 7.45 -14.08
CA HIS A 256 27.54 7.01 -14.17
C HIS A 256 28.45 7.55 -13.08
N LEU A 257 28.03 8.56 -12.32
CA LEU A 257 28.79 9.13 -11.20
C LEU A 257 28.55 8.38 -9.88
N PHE A 258 27.51 7.52 -9.82
CA PHE A 258 27.23 6.72 -8.64
C PHE A 258 28.08 5.45 -8.61
N PRO A 259 28.35 4.89 -7.41
CA PRO A 259 29.02 3.61 -7.30
C PRO A 259 28.20 2.50 -7.97
N ALA A 260 28.87 1.44 -8.41
CA ALA A 260 28.21 0.26 -8.94
C ALA A 260 27.22 -0.31 -7.92
N THR A 261 26.06 -0.76 -8.41
CA THR A 261 25.03 -1.36 -7.55
C THR A 261 25.51 -2.72 -7.01
N GLU A 262 25.03 -3.13 -5.84
CA GLU A 262 25.36 -4.47 -5.29
C GLU A 262 24.99 -5.62 -6.25
N SER A 263 24.00 -5.39 -7.11
CA SER A 263 23.56 -6.37 -8.10
C SER A 263 24.52 -6.49 -9.28
N GLY A 264 25.41 -5.52 -9.50
CA GLY A 264 26.21 -5.38 -10.72
C GLY A 264 25.44 -4.79 -11.92
N TRP A 265 24.15 -4.49 -11.75
CA TRP A 265 23.32 -3.85 -12.78
C TRP A 265 23.64 -2.36 -12.88
N THR A 266 23.71 -1.85 -14.11
CA THR A 266 23.80 -0.42 -14.39
C THR A 266 22.40 0.12 -14.62
N PRO A 267 21.89 1.04 -13.78
CA PRO A 267 20.55 1.58 -13.95
C PRO A 267 20.35 2.22 -15.33
N ILE A 268 19.21 1.94 -15.95
CA ILE A 268 18.85 2.39 -17.29
C ILE A 268 17.86 3.55 -17.18
N VAL A 269 17.96 4.52 -18.10
CA VAL A 269 16.94 5.57 -18.25
C VAL A 269 16.19 5.39 -19.57
N ARG A 270 14.85 5.43 -19.50
CA ARG A 270 13.98 5.41 -20.68
C ARG A 270 13.05 6.61 -20.69
N THR A 271 12.52 6.93 -21.85
CA THR A 271 11.40 7.86 -22.02
C THR A 271 10.14 7.07 -22.34
N CYS A 272 8.99 7.51 -21.85
CA CYS A 272 7.71 6.88 -22.17
C CYS A 272 6.55 7.86 -22.14
N SER A 273 5.47 7.48 -22.81
CA SER A 273 4.17 8.13 -22.68
C SER A 273 3.10 7.08 -22.42
N SER A 274 2.43 7.20 -21.28
CA SER A 274 1.27 6.36 -20.96
C SER A 274 0.07 6.68 -21.86
N LEU A 275 -0.03 7.92 -22.34
CA LEU A 275 -1.11 8.38 -23.20
C LEU A 275 -1.05 7.72 -24.58
N THR A 276 0.12 7.73 -25.21
CA THR A 276 0.33 7.12 -26.54
C THR A 276 0.82 5.67 -26.46
N LYS A 277 1.04 5.16 -25.23
CA LYS A 277 1.66 3.85 -24.92
C LYS A 277 3.08 3.67 -25.47
N THR A 278 3.73 4.74 -25.92
CA THR A 278 5.09 4.69 -26.45
C THR A 278 6.10 4.39 -25.34
N GLY A 279 7.01 3.44 -25.60
CA GLY A 279 8.10 3.07 -24.68
C GLY A 279 7.68 2.16 -23.52
N ILE A 280 6.39 1.88 -23.33
CA ILE A 280 5.90 1.02 -22.23
C ILE A 280 6.39 -0.42 -22.39
N ASP A 281 6.28 -1.00 -23.59
CA ASP A 281 6.77 -2.37 -23.86
C ASP A 281 8.28 -2.48 -23.66
N VAL A 282 9.05 -1.49 -24.09
CA VAL A 282 10.52 -1.47 -23.94
C VAL A 282 10.90 -1.46 -22.47
N ILE A 283 10.21 -0.66 -21.64
CA ILE A 283 10.44 -0.64 -20.19
C ILE A 283 10.15 -2.01 -19.58
N TRP A 284 9.10 -2.70 -20.01
CA TRP A 284 8.81 -4.06 -19.54
C TRP A 284 9.93 -5.05 -19.90
N GLU A 285 10.44 -5.01 -21.13
CA GLU A 285 11.57 -5.85 -21.54
C GLU A 285 12.85 -5.57 -20.75
N ASP A 286 13.13 -4.29 -20.47
CA ASP A 286 14.28 -3.90 -19.62
C ASP A 286 14.12 -4.47 -18.19
N MET A 287 12.91 -4.47 -17.62
CA MET A 287 12.63 -5.10 -16.32
C MET A 287 12.84 -6.62 -16.34
N LEU A 288 12.38 -7.30 -17.38
CA LEU A 288 12.60 -8.74 -17.55
C LEU A 288 14.09 -9.06 -17.71
N SER A 289 14.82 -8.20 -18.41
CA SER A 289 16.28 -8.31 -18.59
C SER A 289 17.02 -8.17 -17.25
N TYR A 290 16.63 -7.22 -16.40
CA TYR A 290 17.14 -7.12 -15.03
C TYR A 290 16.86 -8.39 -14.24
N MET A 291 15.64 -8.93 -14.33
CA MET A 291 15.28 -10.15 -13.59
C MET A 291 16.14 -11.33 -14.03
N HIS A 292 16.38 -11.49 -15.34
CA HIS A 292 17.26 -12.53 -15.87
C HIS A 292 18.69 -12.35 -15.36
N PHE A 293 19.23 -11.14 -15.43
CA PHE A 293 20.57 -10.81 -14.98
C PHE A 293 20.78 -11.11 -13.48
N THR A 294 19.88 -10.62 -12.62
CA THR A 294 19.98 -10.80 -11.17
C THR A 294 19.70 -12.22 -10.68
N LYS A 295 18.91 -13.00 -11.44
CA LYS A 295 18.79 -14.44 -11.20
C LYS A 295 20.06 -15.18 -11.62
N GLY A 296 20.63 -14.82 -12.77
CA GLY A 296 21.84 -15.43 -13.32
C GLY A 296 23.07 -15.26 -12.41
N ASN A 297 23.18 -14.14 -11.70
CA ASN A 297 24.29 -13.88 -10.78
C ASN A 297 23.98 -14.17 -9.29
N GLY A 298 22.78 -14.70 -8.99
CA GLY A 298 22.36 -15.06 -7.63
C GLY A 298 21.92 -13.89 -6.74
N TYR A 299 22.01 -12.64 -7.21
CA TYR A 299 21.60 -11.46 -6.44
C TYR A 299 20.11 -11.49 -6.07
N PHE A 300 19.24 -11.94 -6.99
CA PHE A 300 17.79 -11.98 -6.79
C PHE A 300 17.40 -12.74 -5.51
N GLN A 301 17.94 -13.95 -5.34
CA GLN A 301 17.63 -14.77 -4.17
C GLN A 301 18.30 -14.22 -2.90
N SER A 302 19.55 -13.76 -3.01
CA SER A 302 20.30 -13.16 -1.89
C SER A 302 19.58 -11.92 -1.35
N ARG A 303 19.09 -11.03 -2.23
CA ARG A 303 18.31 -9.83 -1.87
C ARG A 303 17.05 -10.21 -1.10
N ARG A 304 16.27 -11.17 -1.59
CA ARG A 304 15.05 -11.62 -0.90
C ARG A 304 15.32 -12.24 0.47
N LEU A 305 16.39 -13.00 0.64
CA LEU A 305 16.79 -13.55 1.95
C LEU A 305 17.19 -12.44 2.93
N LYS A 306 18.00 -11.47 2.49
CA LYS A 306 18.34 -10.29 3.30
C LYS A 306 17.09 -9.51 3.72
N GLN A 307 16.15 -9.30 2.78
CA GLN A 307 14.88 -8.64 3.07
C GLN A 307 14.06 -9.44 4.09
N ALA A 308 13.95 -10.77 3.95
CA ALA A 308 13.22 -11.61 4.91
C ALA A 308 13.78 -11.46 6.33
N THR A 309 15.11 -11.49 6.50
CA THR A 309 15.77 -11.27 7.79
C THR A 309 15.52 -9.87 8.33
N PHE A 310 15.64 -8.84 7.50
CA PHE A 310 15.33 -7.46 7.88
C PHE A 310 13.89 -7.35 8.43
N TRP A 311 12.93 -7.97 7.75
CA TRP A 311 11.52 -7.91 8.14
C TRP A 311 11.19 -8.73 9.39
N MET A 312 11.92 -9.81 9.65
CA MET A 312 11.86 -10.50 10.94
C MET A 312 12.24 -9.54 12.08
N HIS A 313 13.35 -8.81 11.95
CA HIS A 313 13.78 -7.83 12.95
C HIS A 313 12.77 -6.69 13.11
N GLN A 314 12.24 -6.15 12.01
CA GLN A 314 11.20 -5.11 12.08
C GLN A 314 9.93 -5.60 12.78
N SER A 315 9.54 -6.87 12.55
CA SER A 315 8.36 -7.46 13.19
C SER A 315 8.55 -7.61 14.70
N ILE A 316 9.75 -7.95 15.16
CA ILE A 316 10.09 -7.98 16.60
C ILE A 316 9.94 -6.57 17.19
N LEU A 317 10.49 -5.55 16.54
CA LEU A 317 10.41 -4.16 17.02
C LEU A 317 8.97 -3.66 17.11
N GLU A 318 8.15 -3.92 16.09
CA GLU A 318 6.73 -3.50 16.13
C GLU A 318 5.96 -4.29 17.19
N SER A 319 6.21 -5.59 17.36
CA SER A 319 5.56 -6.40 18.41
C SER A 319 5.90 -5.89 19.81
N LEU A 320 7.17 -5.58 20.08
CA LEU A 320 7.61 -4.98 21.35
C LEU A 320 6.95 -3.61 21.59
N LYS A 321 6.80 -2.81 20.53
CA LYS A 321 6.13 -1.51 20.59
C LYS A 321 4.64 -1.66 20.89
N GLU A 322 3.95 -2.56 20.20
CA GLU A 322 2.53 -2.86 20.43
C GLU A 322 2.28 -3.34 21.85
N ASP A 323 3.12 -4.25 22.35
CA ASP A 323 3.06 -4.77 23.72
C ASP A 323 3.29 -3.65 24.75
N PHE A 324 4.37 -2.88 24.58
CA PHE A 324 4.73 -1.76 25.45
C PHE A 324 3.62 -0.70 25.53
N TYR A 325 3.17 -0.16 24.39
CA TYR A 325 2.13 0.87 24.36
C TYR A 325 0.73 0.32 24.61
N GLY A 326 0.52 -1.00 24.48
CA GLY A 326 -0.71 -1.71 24.81
C GLY A 326 -0.94 -1.82 26.31
N ASN A 327 0.14 -1.94 27.10
CA ASN A 327 0.12 -2.14 28.54
C ASN A 327 -0.59 -0.97 29.29
N PRO A 328 -1.66 -1.25 30.10
CA PRO A 328 -2.40 -0.22 30.84
C PRO A 328 -1.57 0.63 31.81
N ALA A 329 -0.58 0.03 32.47
CA ALA A 329 0.30 0.73 33.40
C ALA A 329 1.27 1.65 32.64
N VAL A 330 1.76 1.24 31.47
CA VAL A 330 2.53 2.13 30.58
C VAL A 330 1.69 3.31 30.11
N LYS A 331 0.45 3.08 29.66
CA LYS A 331 -0.46 4.17 29.25
C LYS A 331 -0.67 5.21 30.35
N THR A 332 -0.76 4.76 31.60
CA THR A 332 -0.92 5.66 32.76
C THR A 332 0.38 6.43 33.02
N ALA A 333 1.51 5.72 33.08
CA ALA A 333 2.82 6.33 33.28
C ALA A 333 3.22 7.33 32.18
N LEU A 334 2.84 7.06 30.92
CA LEU A 334 3.12 7.92 29.78
C LEU A 334 2.44 9.29 29.95
N LYS A 335 1.16 9.31 30.34
CA LYS A 335 0.40 10.55 30.57
C LYS A 335 0.98 11.42 31.68
N GLU A 336 1.53 10.80 32.73
CA GLU A 336 2.22 11.52 33.80
C GLU A 336 3.55 12.09 33.30
N ALA A 337 4.35 11.25 32.64
CA ALA A 337 5.65 11.62 32.11
C ALA A 337 5.56 12.76 31.08
N GLU A 338 4.56 12.74 30.20
CA GLU A 338 4.30 13.82 29.24
C GLU A 338 4.01 15.15 29.93
N LYS A 339 3.21 15.16 31.00
CA LYS A 339 2.95 16.38 31.78
C LYS A 339 4.22 16.93 32.41
N ASP A 340 5.07 16.06 32.95
CA ASP A 340 6.32 16.49 33.58
C ASP A 340 7.34 17.00 32.56
N VAL A 341 7.39 16.43 31.34
CA VAL A 341 8.22 16.93 30.24
C VAL A 341 7.72 18.29 29.74
N ILE A 342 6.41 18.44 29.52
CA ILE A 342 5.81 19.72 29.08
C ILE A 342 6.04 20.82 30.13
N ALA A 343 5.91 20.47 31.41
CA ALA A 343 6.21 21.37 32.53
C ALA A 343 7.72 21.58 32.78
N GLN A 344 8.59 20.99 31.95
CA GLN A 344 10.05 21.05 32.06
C GLN A 344 10.62 20.59 33.42
N LYS A 345 9.89 19.72 34.14
CA LYS A 345 10.33 19.16 35.42
C LYS A 345 11.38 18.06 35.24
N ILE A 346 11.32 17.33 34.13
CA ILE A 346 12.25 16.26 33.75
C ILE A 346 12.54 16.33 32.25
N SER A 347 13.70 15.82 31.82
CA SER A 347 14.03 15.73 30.40
C SER A 347 13.24 14.61 29.70
N SER A 348 13.05 14.73 28.38
CA SER A 348 12.40 13.70 27.55
C SER A 348 13.06 12.32 27.68
N PHE A 349 14.39 12.28 27.76
CA PHE A 349 15.15 11.04 27.94
C PHE A 349 14.95 10.41 29.33
N ALA A 350 14.93 11.24 30.39
CA ALA A 350 14.69 10.75 31.75
C ALA A 350 13.26 10.23 31.90
N ALA A 351 12.28 10.95 31.35
CA ALA A 351 10.88 10.56 31.31
C ALA A 351 10.68 9.20 30.61
N ALA A 352 11.25 9.03 29.42
CA ALA A 352 11.19 7.78 28.66
C ALA A 352 11.81 6.61 29.44
N ARG A 353 12.98 6.80 30.07
CA ARG A 353 13.63 5.78 30.90
C ARG A 353 12.76 5.38 32.10
N ASN A 354 12.12 6.34 32.76
CA ASN A 354 11.25 6.07 33.91
C ASN A 354 10.03 5.24 33.49
N VAL A 355 9.39 5.58 32.36
CA VAL A 355 8.26 4.81 31.82
C VAL A 355 8.72 3.39 31.46
N PHE A 356 9.88 3.26 30.82
CA PHE A 356 10.44 1.96 30.45
C PHE A 356 10.77 1.08 31.67
N ASN A 357 11.31 1.66 32.74
CA ASN A 357 11.56 0.92 33.98
C ASN A 357 10.27 0.45 34.65
N ARG A 358 9.19 1.25 34.61
CA ARG A 358 7.86 0.82 35.11
C ARG A 358 7.29 -0.35 34.32
N TYR A 359 7.60 -0.45 33.03
CA TYR A 359 7.23 -1.59 32.19
C TYR A 359 8.00 -2.86 32.58
N ARG A 360 9.32 -2.75 32.80
CA ARG A 360 10.18 -3.90 33.15
C ARG A 360 9.97 -4.50 34.53
N ASN A 361 9.42 -3.71 35.46
CA ASN A 361 9.26 -4.09 36.86
C ASN A 361 7.85 -4.63 37.19
N GLN A 362 7.03 -4.88 36.16
CA GLN A 362 5.80 -5.68 36.24
C GLN A 362 6.15 -7.13 35.93
#